data_AF-A0A1Q8KLH2-F1
#
_entry.id   AF-A0A1Q8KLH2-F1
#
_cell.length_a   1.000
_cell.length_b   1.000
_cell.length_c   1.000
_cell.angle_alpha   90.00
_cell.angle_beta   90.00
_cell.angle_gamma   90.00
#
_symmetry.space_group_name_H-M   'P 1'
#
loop_
_entity.id
_entity.type
_entity.pdbx_description
1 polymer ?
#
loop_
_entity_poly.entity_id
_entity_poly.type
_entity_poly.pdbx_seq_one_letter_code
_entity_poly.pdbx_strand_id
1 'polypeptide(L)'
;MTVRNVRSYQERGLLHPPRRDGRRALYDDTHLGRLRIIGRLLDRGYTTVTIAELLAEWERGRDLGVVLGLETAVSALWPPRPATPTTPEALTALFPGADVDALVAAGLVHHHRGTHTAPSQQILAAAADLVRAGVPSEVVLDLARRTTTALDGMARDLLDAVVTHLVDGGSAVVHPDDALPDDSAADRAATALRSLTPALTTGIAELLAATLERHSVAVLDARAGLVLGEHPSTPSV
;
A
#
# COMPACT_ATOMS: atom_id res chain seq x y z
N MET A 1 24.98 -16.86 12.52
CA MET A 1 24.95 -15.71 13.45
C MET A 1 26.06 -15.89 14.49
N THR A 2 26.82 -14.85 14.84
CA THR A 2 27.99 -14.97 15.74
C THR A 2 27.74 -14.32 17.11
N VAL A 3 28.52 -14.68 18.13
CA VAL A 3 28.47 -14.08 19.49
C VAL A 3 28.67 -12.55 19.44
N ARG A 4 29.46 -12.06 18.47
CA ARG A 4 29.67 -10.63 18.22
C ARG A 4 28.39 -9.91 17.81
N ASN A 5 27.53 -10.56 17.01
CA ASN A 5 26.25 -9.98 16.59
C ASN A 5 25.26 -9.91 17.76
N VAL A 6 25.22 -10.93 18.62
CA VAL A 6 24.34 -10.96 19.80
C VAL A 6 24.65 -9.80 20.74
N ARG A 7 25.92 -9.53 21.01
CA ARG A 7 26.34 -8.39 21.86
C ARG A 7 26.01 -7.03 21.23
N SER A 8 26.25 -6.88 19.92
CA SER A 8 25.89 -5.68 19.17
C SER A 8 24.38 -5.41 19.22
N TYR A 9 23.54 -6.44 19.16
CA TYR A 9 22.09 -6.32 19.28
C TYR A 9 21.66 -5.92 20.69
N GLN A 10 22.30 -6.48 21.71
CA GLN A 10 22.07 -6.06 23.10
C GLN A 10 22.43 -4.58 23.33
N GLU A 11 23.59 -4.13 22.82
CA GLU A 11 24.03 -2.73 22.94
C GLU A 11 23.09 -1.74 22.22
N ARG A 12 22.37 -2.21 21.20
CA ARG A 12 21.38 -1.44 20.43
C ARG A 12 19.94 -1.57 20.97
N GLY A 13 19.75 -2.22 22.11
CA GLY A 13 18.43 -2.40 22.73
C GLY A 13 17.52 -3.42 22.02
N LEU A 14 18.05 -4.19 21.05
CA LEU A 14 17.29 -5.19 20.30
C LEU A 14 17.04 -6.47 21.12
N LEU A 15 17.80 -6.68 22.20
CA LEU A 15 17.65 -7.82 23.11
C LEU A 15 17.55 -7.30 24.54
N HIS A 16 16.69 -7.92 25.34
CA HIS A 16 16.66 -7.67 26.77
C HIS A 16 18.01 -8.04 27.40
N PRO A 17 18.35 -7.47 28.57
CA PRO A 17 19.53 -7.89 29.31
C PRO A 17 19.43 -9.39 29.66
N PRO A 18 20.46 -10.20 29.35
CA PRO A 18 20.45 -11.61 29.69
C PRO A 18 20.55 -11.78 31.21
N ARG A 19 19.98 -12.88 31.73
CA ARG A 19 20.17 -13.24 33.13
C ARG A 19 21.64 -13.58 33.37
N ARG A 20 22.19 -13.10 34.49
CA ARG A 20 23.59 -13.35 34.85
C ARG A 20 23.67 -14.53 35.82
N ASP A 21 24.46 -15.52 35.45
CA ASP A 21 24.89 -16.58 36.36
C ASP A 21 26.42 -16.52 36.49
N GLY A 22 26.88 -15.90 37.57
CA GLY A 22 28.28 -15.56 37.80
C GLY A 22 28.86 -14.68 36.67
N ARG A 23 29.85 -15.20 35.93
CA ARG A 23 30.50 -14.51 34.80
C ARG A 23 29.89 -14.88 33.44
N ARG A 24 28.82 -15.68 33.40
CA ARG A 24 28.18 -16.14 32.17
C ARG A 24 26.84 -15.42 31.96
N ALA A 25 26.59 -15.00 30.74
CA ALA A 25 25.28 -14.51 30.32
C ALA A 25 24.43 -15.69 29.85
N LEU A 26 23.27 -15.88 30.48
CA LEU A 26 22.28 -16.88 30.12
C LEU A 26 21.20 -16.22 29.26
N TYR A 27 21.06 -16.73 28.05
CA TYR A 27 20.00 -16.37 27.11
C TYR A 27 18.94 -17.46 27.17
N ASP A 28 17.71 -17.09 27.48
CA ASP A 28 16.55 -17.98 27.54
C ASP A 28 15.81 -18.05 26.18
N ASP A 29 14.71 -18.79 26.14
CA ASP A 29 13.91 -18.99 24.93
C ASP A 29 13.32 -17.69 24.37
N THR A 30 13.07 -16.68 25.22
CA THR A 30 12.65 -15.35 24.82
C THR A 30 13.71 -14.65 23.98
N HIS A 31 14.99 -14.78 24.37
CA HIS A 31 16.11 -14.26 23.57
C HIS A 31 16.25 -14.99 22.23
N LEU A 32 16.05 -16.32 22.21
CA LEU A 32 16.10 -17.13 21.00
C LEU A 32 14.98 -16.74 20.02
N GLY A 33 13.76 -16.56 20.49
CA GLY A 33 12.63 -16.09 19.68
C GLY A 33 12.93 -14.72 19.05
N ARG A 34 13.44 -13.78 19.85
CA ARG A 34 13.79 -12.43 19.38
C ARG A 34 14.91 -12.43 18.34
N LEU A 35 15.93 -13.25 18.54
CA LEU A 35 17.03 -13.42 17.57
C LEU A 35 16.56 -13.98 16.22
N ARG A 36 15.58 -14.90 16.22
CA ARG A 36 14.96 -15.41 14.98
C ARG A 36 14.20 -14.32 14.23
N ILE A 37 13.44 -13.48 14.95
CA ILE A 37 12.72 -12.34 14.36
C ILE A 37 13.70 -11.34 13.74
N ILE A 38 14.73 -10.94 14.48
CA ILE A 38 15.77 -10.02 13.99
C ILE A 38 16.42 -10.58 12.71
N GLY A 39 16.76 -11.88 12.70
CA GLY A 39 17.33 -12.54 11.52
C GLY A 39 16.44 -12.44 10.29
N ARG A 40 15.15 -12.80 10.41
CA ARG A 40 14.19 -12.74 9.30
C ARG A 40 14.00 -11.33 8.76
N LEU A 41 14.00 -10.31 9.63
CA LEU A 41 13.85 -8.91 9.21
C LEU A 41 15.10 -8.40 8.49
N LEU A 42 16.29 -8.76 8.97
CA LEU A 42 17.54 -8.41 8.29
C LEU A 42 17.64 -9.06 6.91
N ASP A 43 17.23 -10.33 6.77
CA ASP A 43 17.20 -11.03 5.48
C ASP A 43 16.27 -10.35 4.46
N ARG A 44 15.27 -9.61 4.95
CA ARG A 44 14.30 -8.85 4.15
C ARG A 44 14.74 -7.40 3.88
N GLY A 45 15.92 -7.01 4.34
CA GLY A 45 16.53 -5.71 4.07
C GLY A 45 16.19 -4.61 5.08
N TYR A 46 15.53 -4.95 6.20
CA TYR A 46 15.27 -3.98 7.26
C TYR A 46 16.55 -3.58 7.98
N THR A 47 16.64 -2.31 8.38
CA THR A 47 17.79 -1.81 9.15
C THR A 47 17.63 -2.14 10.62
N THR A 48 18.74 -2.27 11.35
CA THR A 48 18.70 -2.50 12.80
C THR A 48 18.01 -1.38 13.59
N VAL A 49 17.92 -0.17 13.03
CA VAL A 49 17.22 0.97 13.65
C VAL A 49 15.72 0.75 13.57
N THR A 50 15.20 0.47 12.36
CA THR A 50 13.78 0.17 12.14
C THR A 50 13.33 -1.06 12.92
N ILE A 51 14.17 -2.10 13.00
CA ILE A 51 13.89 -3.30 13.79
C ILE A 51 13.79 -2.97 15.28
N ALA A 52 14.61 -2.05 15.80
CA ALA A 52 14.56 -1.64 17.20
C ALA A 52 13.27 -0.88 17.52
N GLU A 53 12.81 -0.01 16.63
CA GLU A 53 11.54 0.71 16.77
C GLU A 53 10.36 -0.26 16.80
N LEU A 54 10.29 -1.19 15.85
CA LEU A 54 9.25 -2.23 15.81
C LEU A 54 9.23 -3.07 17.08
N LEU A 55 10.41 -3.48 17.57
CA LEU A 55 10.54 -4.27 18.79
C LEU A 55 10.18 -3.49 20.06
N ALA A 56 10.45 -2.19 20.11
CA ALA A 56 10.06 -1.33 21.22
C ALA A 56 8.54 -1.13 21.26
N GLU A 57 7.89 -1.03 20.09
CA GLU A 57 6.44 -0.94 20.03
C GLU A 57 5.72 -2.26 20.36
N TRP A 58 6.37 -3.40 20.15
CA TRP A 58 5.92 -4.70 20.63
C TRP A 58 5.94 -4.80 22.16
N GLU A 59 7.02 -4.35 22.80
CA GLU A 59 7.14 -4.31 24.28
C GLU A 59 6.05 -3.46 24.95
N ARG A 60 5.45 -2.51 24.21
CA ARG A 60 4.31 -1.69 24.68
C ARG A 60 2.94 -2.36 24.53
N GLY A 61 2.90 -3.65 24.17
CA GLY A 61 1.68 -4.46 24.15
C GLY A 61 0.99 -4.59 22.79
N ARG A 62 1.68 -4.28 21.68
CA ARG A 62 1.16 -4.50 20.31
C ARG A 62 1.67 -5.81 19.75
N ASP A 63 0.81 -6.72 19.31
CA ASP A 63 1.21 -8.03 18.80
C ASP A 63 2.10 -7.96 17.54
N LEU A 64 3.40 -8.27 17.70
CA LEU A 64 4.38 -8.25 16.62
C LEU A 64 4.31 -9.48 15.70
N GLY A 65 3.79 -10.61 16.19
CA GLY A 65 3.61 -11.82 15.37
C GLY A 65 2.49 -11.62 14.36
N VAL A 66 1.41 -10.97 14.78
CA VAL A 66 0.34 -10.52 13.89
C VAL A 66 0.85 -9.46 12.91
N VAL A 67 1.59 -8.44 13.35
CA VAL A 67 2.09 -7.39 12.45
C VAL A 67 3.06 -7.93 11.40
N LEU A 68 4.05 -8.74 11.78
CA LEU A 68 5.05 -9.27 10.84
C LEU A 68 4.52 -10.42 9.98
N GLY A 69 3.65 -11.26 10.54
CA GLY A 69 2.94 -12.32 9.82
C GLY A 69 1.97 -11.73 8.80
N LEU A 70 1.22 -10.69 9.19
CA LEU A 70 0.34 -9.94 8.29
C LEU A 70 1.13 -9.19 7.24
N GLU A 71 2.22 -8.49 7.56
CA GLU A 71 3.06 -7.78 6.58
C GLU A 71 3.65 -8.73 5.52
N THR A 72 4.13 -9.90 5.96
CA THR A 72 4.65 -10.94 5.07
C THR A 72 3.55 -11.51 4.18
N ALA A 73 2.38 -11.78 4.75
CA ALA A 73 1.20 -12.24 4.03
C ALA A 73 0.69 -11.21 3.01
N VAL A 74 0.59 -9.95 3.43
CA VAL A 74 0.23 -8.76 2.63
C VAL A 74 1.21 -8.59 1.47
N SER A 75 2.51 -8.70 1.71
CA SER A 75 3.50 -8.67 0.62
C SER A 75 3.36 -9.83 -0.37
N ALA A 76 2.93 -11.01 0.10
CA ALA A 76 2.69 -12.17 -0.76
C ALA A 76 1.35 -12.08 -1.53
N LEU A 77 0.37 -11.35 -0.97
CA LEU A 77 -0.95 -11.09 -1.56
C LEU A 77 -0.88 -10.20 -2.79
N TRP A 78 -0.02 -9.18 -2.73
CA TRP A 78 0.21 -8.24 -3.81
C TRP A 78 1.61 -8.47 -4.37
N PRO A 79 1.82 -9.49 -5.21
CA PRO A 79 3.12 -9.71 -5.83
C PRO A 79 3.55 -8.43 -6.54
N PRO A 80 4.85 -8.09 -6.51
CA PRO A 80 5.35 -6.88 -7.16
C PRO A 80 4.90 -6.90 -8.62
N ARG A 81 4.05 -5.93 -9.00
CA ARG A 81 3.65 -5.77 -10.39
C ARG A 81 4.88 -5.35 -11.18
N PRO A 82 5.11 -5.93 -12.37
CA PRO A 82 6.20 -5.49 -13.23
C PRO A 82 5.95 -4.04 -13.62
N ALA A 83 6.61 -3.12 -12.93
CA ALA A 83 6.59 -1.72 -13.27
C ALA A 83 7.54 -1.52 -14.45
N THR A 84 7.04 -0.93 -15.53
CA THR A 84 7.88 -0.71 -16.72
C THR A 84 8.75 0.53 -16.46
N PRO A 85 10.09 0.44 -16.62
CA PRO A 85 10.96 1.59 -16.57
C PRO A 85 10.47 2.66 -17.55
N THR A 86 10.53 3.92 -17.15
CA THR A 86 10.15 5.05 -17.99
C THR A 86 11.19 6.16 -17.83
N THR A 87 11.43 6.93 -18.88
CA THR A 87 12.38 8.05 -18.83
C THR A 87 11.65 9.39 -18.73
N PRO A 88 12.26 10.42 -18.11
CA PRO A 88 11.66 11.75 -18.05
C PRO A 88 11.30 12.32 -19.43
N GLU A 89 12.08 12.02 -20.46
CA GLU A 89 11.84 12.46 -21.84
C GLU A 89 10.56 11.84 -22.40
N ALA A 90 10.36 10.53 -22.16
CA ALA A 90 9.14 9.84 -22.56
C ALA A 90 7.90 10.40 -21.84
N LEU A 91 8.02 10.73 -20.54
CA LEU A 91 6.93 11.35 -19.78
C LEU A 91 6.58 12.73 -20.31
N THR A 92 7.61 13.55 -20.60
CA THR A 92 7.43 14.91 -21.14
C THR A 92 6.75 14.88 -22.52
N ALA A 93 7.07 13.89 -23.36
CA ALA A 93 6.44 13.70 -24.65
C ALA A 93 4.95 13.30 -24.53
N LEU A 94 4.60 12.49 -23.53
CA LEU A 94 3.23 12.04 -23.27
C LEU A 94 2.37 13.13 -22.59
N PHE A 95 2.99 13.96 -21.75
CA PHE A 95 2.33 15.00 -20.95
C PHE A 95 3.06 16.34 -21.10
N PRO A 96 2.85 17.07 -22.22
CA PRO A 96 3.51 18.34 -22.46
C PRO A 96 3.21 19.37 -21.36
N GLY A 97 4.26 19.95 -20.78
CA GLY A 97 4.14 20.96 -19.72
C GLY A 97 3.89 20.40 -18.32
N ALA A 98 3.81 19.08 -18.16
CA ALA A 98 3.77 18.44 -16.85
C ALA A 98 5.18 18.12 -16.34
N ASP A 99 5.42 18.38 -15.05
CA ASP A 99 6.60 17.91 -14.34
C ASP A 99 6.40 16.48 -13.84
N VAL A 100 7.49 15.71 -13.74
CA VAL A 100 7.53 14.35 -13.22
C VAL A 100 6.95 14.27 -11.81
N ASP A 101 7.16 15.28 -10.97
CA ASP A 101 6.57 15.34 -9.63
C ASP A 101 5.03 15.36 -9.67
N ALA A 102 4.43 16.00 -10.68
CA ALA A 102 2.98 16.00 -10.85
C ALA A 102 2.46 14.62 -11.30
N LEU A 103 3.22 13.92 -12.15
CA LEU A 103 2.92 12.54 -12.55
C LEU A 103 3.04 11.55 -11.39
N VAL A 104 4.01 11.78 -10.49
CA VAL A 104 4.18 11.02 -9.25
C VAL A 104 3.02 11.30 -8.29
N ALA A 105 2.67 12.56 -8.07
CA ALA A 105 1.53 12.94 -7.23
C ALA A 105 0.19 12.40 -7.78
N ALA A 106 0.06 12.24 -9.09
CA ALA A 106 -1.10 11.62 -9.73
C ALA A 106 -1.15 10.09 -9.58
N GLY A 107 -0.07 9.45 -9.15
CA GLY A 107 0.06 7.99 -9.06
C GLY A 107 0.27 7.29 -10.41
N LEU A 108 0.55 8.06 -11.47
CA LEU A 108 0.81 7.51 -12.82
C LEU A 108 2.26 7.02 -12.96
N VAL A 109 3.17 7.56 -12.15
CA VAL A 109 4.60 7.23 -12.11
C VAL A 109 5.03 7.06 -10.67
N HIS A 110 5.91 6.10 -10.40
CA HIS A 110 6.61 5.97 -9.14
C HIS A 110 8.09 6.28 -9.33
N HIS A 111 8.71 6.90 -8.33
CA HIS A 111 10.15 7.11 -8.27
C HIS A 111 10.78 6.18 -7.23
N HIS A 112 11.67 5.29 -7.66
CA HIS A 112 12.39 4.37 -6.77
C HIS A 112 13.88 4.34 -7.12
N ARG A 113 14.74 4.65 -6.14
CA ARG A 113 16.21 4.60 -6.25
C ARG A 113 16.77 5.30 -7.51
N GLY A 114 16.23 6.48 -7.85
CA GLY A 114 16.65 7.24 -9.03
C GLY A 114 16.06 6.78 -10.36
N THR A 115 15.11 5.83 -10.33
CA THR A 115 14.46 5.29 -11.53
C THR A 115 12.97 5.61 -11.50
N HIS A 116 12.43 6.09 -12.62
CA HIS A 116 11.00 6.30 -12.79
C HIS A 116 10.37 5.04 -13.40
N THR A 117 9.23 4.61 -12.85
CA THR A 117 8.52 3.42 -13.32
C THR A 117 7.03 3.69 -13.37
N ALA A 118 6.34 3.20 -14.41
CA ALA A 118 4.89 3.29 -14.48
C ALA A 118 4.25 2.06 -13.80
N PRO A 119 3.41 2.23 -12.76
CA PRO A 119 2.75 1.11 -12.06
C PRO A 119 1.76 0.36 -12.96
N SER A 120 1.20 1.05 -13.95
CA SER A 120 0.32 0.49 -14.97
C SER A 120 0.52 1.24 -16.29
N GLN A 121 1.11 0.57 -17.27
CA GLN A 121 1.26 1.10 -18.63
C GLN A 121 -0.09 1.41 -19.28
N GLN A 122 -1.13 0.64 -18.97
CA GLN A 122 -2.47 0.85 -19.52
C GLN A 122 -3.09 2.15 -19.01
N ILE A 123 -2.95 2.44 -17.70
CA ILE A 123 -3.49 3.69 -17.12
C ILE A 123 -2.69 4.89 -17.63
N LEU A 124 -1.36 4.78 -17.71
CA LEU A 124 -0.51 5.83 -18.26
C LEU A 124 -0.87 6.15 -19.72
N ALA A 125 -1.07 5.11 -20.54
CA ALA A 125 -1.50 5.26 -21.93
C ALA A 125 -2.88 5.91 -22.05
N ALA A 126 -3.86 5.46 -21.25
CA ALA A 126 -5.20 6.06 -21.25
C ALA A 126 -5.18 7.55 -20.87
N ALA A 127 -4.36 7.93 -19.88
CA ALA A 127 -4.17 9.33 -19.52
C ALA A 127 -3.51 10.13 -20.66
N ALA A 128 -2.51 9.57 -21.33
CA ALA A 128 -1.88 10.21 -22.49
C ALA A 128 -2.83 10.34 -23.70
N ASP A 129 -3.76 9.39 -23.88
CA ASP A 129 -4.78 9.44 -24.93
C ASP A 129 -5.74 10.61 -24.72
N LEU A 130 -6.13 10.90 -23.47
CA LEU A 130 -6.93 12.09 -23.15
C LEU A 130 -6.19 13.39 -23.47
N VAL A 131 -4.89 13.46 -23.18
CA VAL A 131 -4.05 14.62 -23.54
C VAL A 131 -4.00 14.78 -25.06
N ARG A 132 -3.80 13.68 -25.81
CA ARG A 132 -3.79 13.71 -27.27
C ARG A 132 -5.13 14.09 -27.88
N ALA A 133 -6.24 13.78 -27.20
CA ALA A 133 -7.58 14.23 -27.58
C ALA A 133 -7.83 15.73 -27.29
N GLY A 134 -6.86 16.45 -26.73
CA GLY A 134 -6.92 17.89 -26.50
C GLY A 134 -7.28 18.31 -25.07
N VAL A 135 -7.39 17.36 -24.13
CA VAL A 135 -7.60 17.69 -22.70
C VAL A 135 -6.26 18.20 -22.12
N PRO A 136 -6.23 19.37 -21.46
CA PRO A 136 -5.00 19.88 -20.86
C PRO A 136 -4.38 18.89 -19.87
N SER A 137 -3.05 18.73 -19.89
CA SER A 137 -2.34 17.78 -19.00
C SER A 137 -2.63 18.04 -17.52
N GLU A 138 -2.76 19.31 -17.12
CA GLU A 138 -3.15 19.69 -15.75
C GLU A 138 -4.51 19.09 -15.32
N VAL A 139 -5.50 19.07 -16.23
CA VAL A 139 -6.83 18.53 -15.96
C VAL A 139 -6.80 17.01 -15.84
N VAL A 140 -6.05 16.34 -16.73
CA VAL A 140 -5.88 14.88 -16.70
C VAL A 140 -5.16 14.44 -15.42
N LEU A 141 -4.08 15.13 -15.06
CA LEU A 141 -3.30 14.81 -13.86
C LEU A 141 -4.09 15.08 -12.57
N ASP A 142 -4.86 16.16 -12.52
CA ASP A 142 -5.73 16.46 -11.37
C ASP A 142 -6.87 15.42 -11.22
N LEU A 143 -7.46 14.96 -12.34
CA LEU A 143 -8.42 13.86 -12.33
C LEU A 143 -7.79 12.55 -11.82
N ALA A 144 -6.61 12.19 -12.34
CA ALA A 144 -5.87 11.01 -11.91
C ALA A 144 -5.55 11.08 -10.41
N ARG A 145 -5.01 12.21 -9.92
CA ARG A 145 -4.70 12.44 -8.51
C ARG A 145 -5.92 12.29 -7.60
N ARG A 146 -7.06 12.90 -7.95
CA ARG A 146 -8.31 12.76 -7.17
C ARG A 146 -8.78 11.31 -7.12
N THR A 147 -8.70 10.62 -8.25
CA THR A 147 -9.11 9.21 -8.36
C THR A 147 -8.22 8.33 -7.48
N THR A 148 -6.90 8.48 -7.59
CA THR A 148 -5.92 7.77 -6.74
C THR A 148 -6.18 8.04 -5.26
N THR A 149 -6.39 9.31 -4.87
CA THR A 149 -6.67 9.68 -3.47
C THR A 149 -7.96 9.01 -2.95
N ALA A 150 -9.02 9.00 -3.76
CA ALA A 150 -10.28 8.37 -3.38
C ALA A 150 -10.14 6.85 -3.23
N LEU A 151 -9.45 6.20 -4.18
CA LEU A 151 -9.18 4.76 -4.12
C LEU A 151 -8.28 4.37 -2.95
N ASP A 152 -7.27 5.18 -2.63
CA ASP A 152 -6.39 4.97 -1.47
C ASP A 152 -7.18 5.07 -0.15
N GLY A 153 -8.12 6.01 -0.06
CA GLY A 153 -9.04 6.12 1.06
C GLY A 153 -9.91 4.86 1.21
N MET A 154 -10.58 4.45 0.13
CA MET A 154 -11.42 3.25 0.11
C MET A 154 -10.64 1.97 0.45
N ALA A 155 -9.42 1.84 -0.08
CA ALA A 155 -8.56 0.69 0.20
C ALA A 155 -8.17 0.64 1.68
N ARG A 156 -7.83 1.80 2.28
CA ARG A 156 -7.53 1.90 3.71
C ARG A 156 -8.74 1.50 4.55
N ASP A 157 -9.91 2.07 4.28
CA ASP A 157 -11.14 1.80 5.05
C ASP A 157 -11.54 0.32 4.97
N LEU A 158 -11.40 -0.29 3.79
CA LEU A 158 -11.68 -1.71 3.58
C LEU A 158 -10.71 -2.59 4.35
N LEU A 159 -9.41 -2.30 4.30
CA LEU A 159 -8.39 -3.07 5.02
C LEU A 159 -8.56 -2.92 6.53
N ASP A 160 -8.85 -1.73 7.03
CA ASP A 160 -9.15 -1.50 8.45
C ASP A 160 -10.36 -2.32 8.90
N ALA A 161 -11.43 -2.35 8.11
CA ALA A 161 -12.62 -3.15 8.41
C ALA A 161 -12.30 -4.66 8.44
N VAL A 162 -11.51 -5.14 7.47
CA VAL A 162 -11.10 -6.55 7.41
C VAL A 162 -10.22 -6.92 8.60
N VAL A 163 -9.22 -6.10 8.95
CA VAL A 163 -8.33 -6.35 10.09
C VAL A 163 -9.13 -6.34 11.39
N THR A 164 -9.93 -5.29 11.63
CA THR A 164 -10.72 -5.15 12.86
C THR A 164 -11.66 -6.35 13.06
N HIS A 165 -12.35 -6.81 12.02
CA HIS A 165 -13.35 -7.86 12.18
C HIS A 165 -12.80 -9.29 12.08
N LEU A 166 -11.65 -9.51 11.43
CA LEU A 166 -11.03 -10.85 11.34
C LEU A 166 -9.95 -11.10 12.40
N VAL A 167 -9.28 -10.06 12.90
CA VAL A 167 -8.20 -10.17 13.89
C VAL A 167 -8.72 -9.92 15.30
N ASP A 168 -9.48 -8.84 15.55
CA ASP A 168 -9.94 -8.51 16.91
C ASP A 168 -11.22 -9.27 17.34
N GLY A 169 -11.94 -9.87 16.38
CA GLY A 169 -13.10 -10.73 16.64
C GLY A 169 -12.77 -12.11 17.21
N GLY A 170 -11.48 -12.47 17.28
CA GLY A 170 -10.98 -13.74 17.81
C GLY A 170 -10.08 -13.52 19.01
N SER A 171 -10.63 -13.01 20.12
CA SER A 171 -9.89 -12.75 21.35
C SER A 171 -9.14 -14.00 21.84
N ALA A 172 -7.81 -13.94 21.78
CA ALA A 172 -6.94 -14.47 22.81
C ALA A 172 -5.91 -13.39 23.10
N VAL A 173 -6.10 -12.68 24.20
CA VAL A 173 -5.10 -11.80 24.80
C VAL A 173 -3.86 -12.65 25.05
N VAL A 174 -2.81 -12.44 24.26
CA VAL A 174 -1.50 -13.06 24.50
C VAL A 174 -0.74 -12.13 25.44
N HIS A 175 -0.47 -12.60 26.67
CA HIS A 175 0.35 -11.86 27.61
C HIS A 175 1.80 -11.77 27.10
N PRO A 176 2.55 -10.70 27.45
CA PRO A 176 3.96 -10.56 27.07
C PRO A 176 4.90 -11.66 27.64
N ASP A 177 4.41 -12.51 28.55
CA ASP A 177 5.09 -13.70 29.10
C ASP A 177 4.58 -15.03 28.53
N ASP A 178 3.52 -15.02 27.73
CA ASP A 178 3.06 -16.20 27.01
C ASP A 178 3.88 -16.36 25.73
N ALA A 179 4.21 -17.61 25.39
CA ALA A 179 4.92 -17.94 24.17
C ALA A 179 4.31 -17.22 22.95
N LEU A 180 5.18 -16.79 22.03
CA LEU A 180 4.88 -16.05 20.81
C LEU A 180 3.46 -16.31 20.27
N PRO A 181 2.68 -15.26 19.93
CA PRO A 181 1.35 -15.41 19.36
C PRO A 181 1.37 -16.36 18.16
N ASP A 182 0.37 -17.23 18.11
CA ASP A 182 0.23 -18.33 17.17
C ASP A 182 0.25 -17.83 15.72
N ASP A 183 1.19 -18.34 14.90
CA ASP A 183 1.29 -18.09 13.45
C ASP A 183 -0.08 -18.27 12.74
N SER A 184 -1.00 -19.01 13.36
CA SER A 184 -2.37 -19.26 12.87
C SER A 184 -3.26 -18.02 12.70
N ALA A 185 -3.14 -16.96 13.51
CA ALA A 185 -4.00 -15.78 13.38
C ALA A 185 -3.61 -14.92 12.17
N ALA A 186 -2.31 -14.68 12.00
CA ALA A 186 -1.76 -14.03 10.82
C ALA A 186 -2.03 -14.85 9.55
N ASP A 187 -1.88 -16.17 9.61
CA ASP A 187 -2.20 -17.07 8.49
C ASP A 187 -3.69 -17.09 8.13
N ARG A 188 -4.59 -16.98 9.12
CA ARG A 188 -6.03 -16.83 8.88
C ARG A 188 -6.34 -15.51 8.18
N ALA A 189 -5.81 -14.39 8.67
CA ALA A 189 -5.98 -13.08 8.05
C ALA A 189 -5.40 -13.06 6.63
N ALA A 190 -4.20 -13.61 6.44
CA ALA A 190 -3.56 -13.81 5.15
C ALA A 190 -4.42 -14.59 4.17
N THR A 191 -5.00 -15.70 4.64
CA THR A 191 -5.80 -16.61 3.81
C THR A 191 -7.14 -15.99 3.45
N ALA A 192 -7.78 -15.29 4.39
CA ALA A 192 -9.01 -14.53 4.13
C ALA A 192 -8.75 -13.38 3.14
N LEU A 193 -7.67 -12.63 3.31
CA LEU A 193 -7.28 -11.60 2.33
C LEU A 193 -6.98 -12.22 0.95
N ARG A 194 -6.36 -13.43 0.90
CA ARG A 194 -6.03 -14.11 -0.37
C ARG A 194 -7.29 -14.53 -1.12
N SER A 195 -8.30 -15.00 -0.40
CA SER A 195 -9.58 -15.38 -1.01
C SER A 195 -10.43 -14.16 -1.40
N LEU A 196 -10.36 -13.06 -0.64
CA LEU A 196 -11.14 -11.86 -0.88
C LEU A 196 -10.57 -10.97 -1.99
N THR A 197 -9.24 -10.89 -2.13
CA THR A 197 -8.58 -9.95 -3.06
C THR A 197 -9.13 -10.03 -4.49
N PRO A 198 -9.28 -11.21 -5.14
CA PRO A 198 -9.81 -11.29 -6.50
C PRO A 198 -11.24 -10.74 -6.61
N ALA A 199 -12.10 -11.08 -5.65
CA ALA A 199 -13.49 -10.62 -5.64
C ALA A 199 -13.58 -9.10 -5.45
N LEU A 200 -12.75 -8.54 -4.57
CA LEU A 200 -12.66 -7.10 -4.35
C LEU A 200 -12.16 -6.37 -5.60
N THR A 201 -11.12 -6.89 -6.27
CA THR A 201 -10.60 -6.25 -7.50
C THR A 201 -11.60 -6.26 -8.64
N THR A 202 -12.33 -7.36 -8.84
CA THR A 202 -13.36 -7.47 -9.88
C THR A 202 -14.55 -6.59 -9.55
N GLY A 203 -15.04 -6.64 -8.30
CA GLY A 203 -16.20 -5.85 -7.87
C GLY A 203 -15.97 -4.35 -7.96
N ILE A 204 -14.77 -3.86 -7.62
CA ILE A 204 -14.44 -2.42 -7.77
C ILE A 204 -14.44 -1.99 -9.25
N ALA A 205 -13.89 -2.82 -10.14
CA ALA A 205 -13.89 -2.52 -11.57
C ALA A 205 -15.31 -2.47 -12.15
N GLU A 206 -16.17 -3.42 -11.77
CA GLU A 206 -17.58 -3.44 -12.18
C GLU A 206 -18.35 -2.26 -11.60
N LEU A 207 -18.13 -1.92 -10.33
CA LEU A 207 -18.75 -0.76 -9.69
C LEU A 207 -18.35 0.54 -10.41
N LEU A 208 -17.07 0.69 -10.75
CA LEU A 208 -16.57 1.84 -11.50
C LEU A 208 -17.22 1.91 -12.88
N ALA A 209 -17.28 0.80 -13.61
CA ALA A 209 -17.93 0.73 -14.93
C ALA A 209 -19.41 1.12 -14.85
N ALA A 210 -20.16 0.55 -13.90
CA ALA A 210 -21.57 0.86 -13.69
C ALA A 210 -21.81 2.32 -13.26
N THR A 211 -20.88 2.89 -12.48
CA THR A 211 -20.94 4.30 -12.06
C THR A 211 -20.67 5.23 -13.24
N LEU A 212 -19.65 4.92 -14.06
CA LEU A 212 -19.35 5.66 -15.28
C LEU A 212 -20.52 5.63 -16.26
N GLU A 213 -21.13 4.46 -16.49
CA GLU A 213 -22.31 4.32 -17.34
C GLU A 213 -23.46 5.22 -16.85
N ARG A 214 -23.80 5.12 -15.56
CA ARG A 214 -24.88 5.90 -14.93
C ARG A 214 -24.68 7.41 -15.07
N HIS A 215 -23.45 7.89 -14.91
CA HIS A 215 -23.15 9.32 -14.98
C HIS A 215 -22.84 9.82 -16.39
N SER A 216 -22.42 8.95 -17.31
CA SER A 216 -22.19 9.30 -18.72
C SER A 216 -23.46 9.82 -19.40
N VAL A 217 -24.59 9.17 -19.13
CA VAL A 217 -25.90 9.58 -19.65
C VAL A 217 -26.29 10.96 -19.14
N ALA A 218 -26.12 11.22 -17.83
CA ALA A 218 -26.46 12.50 -17.23
C ALA A 218 -25.58 13.67 -17.74
N VAL A 219 -24.29 13.42 -17.98
CA VAL A 219 -23.37 14.44 -18.51
C VAL A 219 -23.67 14.75 -19.98
N LEU A 220 -23.99 13.73 -20.77
CA LEU A 220 -24.36 13.89 -22.18
C LEU A 220 -25.71 14.62 -22.33
N ASP A 221 -26.70 14.28 -21.51
CA ASP A 221 -28.01 14.93 -21.51
C ASP A 221 -27.92 16.41 -21.11
N ALA A 222 -27.14 16.73 -20.07
CA ALA A 222 -26.90 18.11 -19.66
C ALA A 222 -26.21 18.94 -20.75
N ARG A 223 -25.29 18.33 -21.52
CA ARG A 223 -24.59 19.00 -22.63
C ARG A 223 -25.48 19.15 -23.87
N ALA A 224 -26.30 18.15 -24.20
CA ALA A 224 -27.25 18.20 -25.31
C ALA A 224 -28.37 19.24 -25.06
N GLY A 225 -28.85 19.35 -23.82
CA GLY A 225 -29.81 20.38 -23.42
C GLY A 225 -29.28 21.81 -23.54
N LEU A 226 -27.98 22.03 -23.31
CA LEU A 226 -27.32 23.32 -23.52
C LEU A 226 -27.18 23.67 -25.01
N VAL A 227 -26.90 22.70 -25.88
CA VAL A 227 -26.76 22.91 -27.34
C VAL A 227 -28.12 23.19 -28.02
N LEU A 228 -29.20 22.58 -27.54
CA LEU A 228 -30.55 22.80 -28.08
C LEU A 228 -31.26 24.06 -27.55
N GLY A 229 -30.68 24.73 -26.55
CA GLY A 229 -31.23 25.95 -25.92
C GLY A 229 -30.85 27.28 -26.61
N GLU A 230 -29.93 27.27 -27.59
CA GLU A 230 -29.45 28.48 -28.28
C GLU A 230 -29.90 28.54 -29.76
N HIS A 231 -31.20 28.71 -29.99
CA HIS A 231 -31.68 29.29 -31.24
C HIS A 231 -32.61 30.47 -30.95
N PRO A 232 -32.09 31.71 -30.87
CA PRO A 232 -32.95 32.88 -30.84
C PRO A 232 -33.65 32.97 -32.21
N SER A 233 -34.93 32.66 -32.22
CA SER A 233 -35.82 32.95 -33.34
C SER A 233 -35.85 34.47 -33.51
N THR A 234 -35.14 34.99 -34.52
CA THR A 234 -35.31 36.37 -34.96
C THR A 234 -36.70 36.51 -35.60
N PRO A 235 -37.61 37.35 -35.08
CA PRO A 235 -38.86 37.63 -35.77
C PRO A 235 -38.57 38.62 -36.91
N SER A 236 -38.82 38.20 -38.15
CA SER A 236 -38.94 39.13 -39.28
C SER A 236 -40.21 39.97 -39.11
N VAL A 237 -40.04 41.29 -39.19
CA VAL A 237 -41.10 42.29 -39.42
C VAL A 237 -40.97 42.75 -40.87
#